data_AF-F2KPT9-F1
#
_entry.id   AF-F2KPT9-F1
#
_cell.length_a   1.000
_cell.length_b   1.000
_cell.length_c   1.000
_cell.angle_alpha   90.00
_cell.angle_beta   90.00
_cell.angle_gamma   90.00
#
_symmetry.space_group_name_H-M   'P 1'
#
loop_
_entity.id
_entity.type
_entity.pdbx_description
1 polymer ?
#
loop_
_entity_poly.entity_id
_entity_poly.type
_entity_poly.pdbx_seq_one_letter_code
_entity_poly.pdbx_strand_id
1 'polypeptide(L)'
;MLEWDREKFRKMFPNLFHELEGSHMPTVLDHLEVCRSAEEALEVINYFERIGEITPEYASFLRSNVKKLGIIGTRRRGDYERRGLVD
;
A
#
# COMPACT_ATOMS: atom_id res chain seq x y z
N MET A 1 -25.79 -20.34 -3.08
CA MET A 1 -24.53 -19.82 -3.68
C MET A 1 -24.49 -18.34 -3.37
N LEU A 2 -23.48 -17.87 -2.67
CA LEU A 2 -23.26 -16.44 -2.50
C LEU A 2 -22.79 -15.90 -3.86
N GLU A 3 -23.72 -15.35 -4.64
CA GLU A 3 -23.37 -14.45 -5.74
C GLU A 3 -22.83 -13.17 -5.10
N TRP A 4 -21.56 -13.16 -4.72
CA TRP A 4 -20.90 -11.90 -4.45
C TRP A 4 -20.85 -11.14 -5.76
N ASP A 5 -21.48 -9.97 -5.78
CA ASP A 5 -21.26 -8.99 -6.83
C ASP A 5 -19.77 -8.63 -6.83
N ARG A 6 -19.06 -9.11 -7.86
CA ARG A 6 -17.61 -8.90 -8.03
C ARG A 6 -17.25 -7.42 -7.95
N GLU A 7 -18.12 -6.52 -8.42
CA GLU A 7 -17.86 -5.08 -8.29
C GLU A 7 -17.91 -4.61 -6.85
N LYS A 8 -18.85 -5.14 -6.06
CA LYS A 8 -19.00 -4.80 -4.65
C LYS A 8 -17.82 -5.33 -3.84
N PHE A 9 -17.39 -6.56 -4.10
CA PHE A 9 -16.19 -7.12 -3.47
C PHE A 9 -14.93 -6.32 -3.82
N ARG A 10 -14.73 -5.99 -5.10
CA ARG A 10 -13.60 -5.16 -5.56
C ARG A 10 -13.57 -3.79 -4.89
N LYS A 11 -14.74 -3.16 -4.68
CA LYS A 11 -14.83 -1.86 -3.98
C LYS A 11 -14.58 -1.97 -2.48
N MET A 12 -15.01 -3.05 -1.85
CA MET A 12 -14.90 -3.23 -0.39
C MET A 12 -13.53 -3.76 0.04
N PHE A 13 -12.92 -4.63 -0.77
CA PHE A 13 -11.66 -5.30 -0.47
C PHE A 13 -10.73 -5.29 -1.72
N PRO A 14 -10.33 -4.10 -2.20
CA PRO A 14 -9.55 -3.95 -3.42
C PRO A 14 -8.24 -4.75 -3.39
N ASN A 15 -7.45 -4.64 -2.30
CA ASN A 15 -6.18 -5.39 -2.17
C ASN A 15 -6.40 -6.91 -2.22
N LEU A 16 -7.37 -7.42 -1.44
CA LEU A 16 -7.71 -8.85 -1.43
C LEU A 16 -8.23 -9.33 -2.79
N PHE A 17 -8.99 -8.50 -3.51
CA PHE A 17 -9.46 -8.83 -4.85
C PHE A 17 -8.31 -8.94 -5.85
N HIS A 18 -7.33 -8.02 -5.79
CA HIS A 18 -6.19 -8.04 -6.71
C HIS A 18 -5.25 -9.20 -6.40
N GLU A 19 -5.02 -9.52 -5.11
CA GLU A 19 -4.31 -10.73 -4.69
C GLU A 19 -4.97 -12.00 -5.22
N LEU A 20 -6.31 -12.09 -5.16
CA LEU A 20 -7.07 -13.22 -5.69
C LEU A 20 -7.02 -13.30 -7.23
N GLU A 21 -6.90 -12.17 -7.93
CA GLU A 21 -6.74 -12.09 -9.39
C GLU A 21 -5.26 -12.26 -9.83
N GLY A 22 -4.35 -12.54 -8.90
CA GLY A 22 -2.94 -12.79 -9.19
C GLY A 22 -2.14 -11.55 -9.59
N SER A 23 -2.62 -10.35 -9.24
CA SER A 23 -1.93 -9.08 -9.48
C SER A 23 -1.49 -8.48 -8.14
N HIS A 24 -0.19 -8.21 -7.95
CA HIS A 24 0.27 -7.60 -6.70
C HIS A 24 -0.03 -6.08 -6.71
N MET A 25 -1.10 -5.64 -6.03
CA MET A 25 -1.36 -4.21 -5.88
C MET A 25 -0.40 -3.63 -4.83
N PRO A 26 0.37 -2.56 -5.14
CA PRO A 26 1.29 -1.97 -4.18
C PRO A 26 0.55 -1.46 -2.94
N THR A 27 0.99 -1.90 -1.78
CA THR A 27 0.42 -1.47 -0.50
C THR A 27 1.02 -0.13 -0.07
N VAL A 28 0.43 0.51 0.94
CA VAL A 28 1.01 1.72 1.54
C VAL A 28 2.48 1.52 1.95
N LEU A 29 2.87 0.30 2.40
CA LEU A 29 4.24 -0.01 2.79
C LEU A 29 5.19 -0.03 1.60
N ASP A 30 4.77 -0.59 0.46
CA ASP A 30 5.57 -0.60 -0.78
C ASP A 30 5.89 0.81 -1.27
N HIS A 31 4.94 1.73 -1.10
CA HIS A 31 5.14 3.13 -1.42
C HIS A 31 6.08 3.81 -0.40
N LEU A 32 5.97 3.47 0.88
CA LEU A 32 6.86 3.99 1.92
C LEU A 32 8.32 3.55 1.73
N GLU A 33 8.56 2.35 1.21
CA GLU A 33 9.92 1.83 0.96
C GLU A 33 10.72 2.64 -0.07
N VAL A 34 10.02 3.25 -1.04
CA VAL A 34 10.64 4.02 -2.12
C VAL A 34 10.65 5.53 -1.88
N CYS A 35 10.02 5.99 -0.79
CA CYS A 35 9.98 7.40 -0.41
C CYS A 35 11.39 7.92 -0.09
N ARG A 36 11.66 9.18 -0.44
CA ARG A 36 12.95 9.86 -0.24
C ARG A 36 12.98 10.74 1.00
N SER A 37 11.81 11.10 1.54
CA SER A 37 11.70 11.91 2.75
C SER A 37 10.49 11.51 3.60
N ALA A 38 10.47 12.02 4.84
CA ALA A 38 9.34 11.82 5.74
C ALA A 38 8.08 12.57 5.25
N GLU A 39 8.26 13.70 4.59
CA GLU A 39 7.17 14.49 4.01
C GLU A 39 6.46 13.71 2.89
N GLU A 40 7.23 13.11 1.98
CA GLU A 40 6.68 12.25 0.92
C GLU A 40 5.92 11.05 1.50
N ALA A 41 6.48 10.43 2.55
CA ALA A 41 5.83 9.34 3.26
C ALA A 41 4.48 9.75 3.89
N LEU A 42 4.39 10.96 4.45
CA LEU A 42 3.15 11.49 5.00
C LEU A 42 2.10 11.74 3.91
N GLU A 43 2.50 12.24 2.74
CA GLU A 43 1.59 12.42 1.61
C GLU A 43 1.01 11.08 1.12
N VAL A 44 1.85 10.04 1.03
CA VAL A 44 1.42 8.68 0.69
C VAL A 44 0.40 8.18 1.72
N ILE A 45 0.70 8.28 3.02
CA ILE A 45 -0.22 7.82 4.08
C ILE A 45 -1.56 8.56 3.99
N ASN A 46 -1.53 9.88 3.83
CA ASN A 46 -2.75 10.69 3.70
C ASN A 46 -3.56 10.33 2.45
N TYR A 47 -2.89 10.00 1.34
CA TYR A 47 -3.55 9.55 0.12
C TYR A 47 -4.30 8.24 0.35
N PHE A 48 -3.62 7.23 0.91
CA PHE A 48 -4.20 5.91 1.18
C PHE A 48 -5.35 5.98 2.19
N GLU A 49 -5.26 6.84 3.20
CA GLU A 49 -6.36 7.11 4.14
C GLU A 49 -7.56 7.75 3.42
N ARG A 50 -7.32 8.75 2.56
CA ARG A 50 -8.37 9.47 1.84
C ARG A 50 -9.15 8.58 0.88
N ILE A 51 -8.49 7.60 0.25
CA ILE A 51 -9.16 6.66 -0.67
C ILE A 51 -9.76 5.45 0.06
N GLY A 52 -9.57 5.35 1.39
CA GLY A 52 -10.13 4.30 2.23
C GLY A 52 -9.39 2.95 2.19
N GLU A 53 -8.16 2.92 1.65
CA GLU A 53 -7.33 1.71 1.60
C GLU A 53 -6.73 1.36 2.97
N ILE A 54 -6.56 2.37 3.84
CA ILE A 54 -6.14 2.18 5.23
C ILE A 54 -7.08 2.89 6.17
N THR A 55 -7.27 2.33 7.37
CA THR A 55 -8.12 2.95 8.39
C THR A 55 -7.44 4.16 9.01
N PRO A 56 -8.21 5.10 9.60
CA PRO A 56 -7.64 6.25 10.31
C PRO A 56 -6.69 5.87 11.45
N GLU A 57 -6.98 4.76 12.15
CA GLU A 57 -6.14 4.23 13.22
C GLU A 57 -4.79 3.76 12.68
N TYR A 58 -4.80 3.04 11.55
CA TYR A 58 -3.58 2.57 10.92
C TYR A 58 -2.77 3.73 10.30
N ALA A 59 -3.44 4.69 9.67
CA ALA A 59 -2.81 5.92 9.19
C ALA A 59 -2.15 6.72 10.34
N SER A 60 -2.84 6.87 11.47
CA SER A 60 -2.30 7.51 12.67
C SER A 60 -1.07 6.80 13.23
N PHE A 61 -1.11 5.46 13.27
CA PHE A 61 0.04 4.64 13.64
C PHE A 61 1.23 4.86 12.70
N LEU A 62 1.01 4.85 11.38
CA LEU A 62 2.07 5.07 10.38
C LEU A 62 2.68 6.47 10.50
N ARG A 63 1.86 7.52 10.65
CA ARG A 63 2.31 8.91 10.83
C ARG A 63 3.20 9.06 12.06
N SER A 64 2.82 8.45 13.18
CA SER A 64 3.56 8.51 14.45
C SER A 64 4.89 7.76 14.41
N ASN A 65 5.02 6.78 13.52
CA ASN A 65 6.18 5.91 13.43
C ASN A 65 7.01 6.10 12.15
N VAL A 66 6.65 7.04 11.28
CA VAL A 66 7.25 7.20 9.94
C VAL A 66 8.78 7.29 9.97
N LYS A 67 9.36 7.99 10.96
CA LYS A 67 10.82 8.11 11.15
C LYS A 67 11.45 6.93 11.90
N LYS A 68 10.66 6.20 12.70
CA LYS A 68 11.12 5.10 13.55
C LYS A 68 11.13 3.75 12.82
N LEU A 69 10.24 3.60 11.84
CA LEU A 69 10.08 2.35 11.08
C LEU A 69 11.34 2.00 10.27
N GLY A 70 12.17 2.98 9.91
CA GLY A 70 13.38 2.74 9.12
C GLY A 70 13.10 2.21 7.71
N ILE A 71 11.85 2.28 7.25
CA ILE A 71 11.37 1.76 5.96
C ILE A 71 11.64 2.76 4.82
N ILE A 72 11.67 4.06 5.12
CA ILE A 72 11.85 5.13 4.12
C ILE A 72 13.18 4.98 3.40
N GLY A 73 13.12 4.84 2.06
CA GLY A 73 14.29 4.80 1.19
C GLY A 73 15.09 3.50 1.26
N THR A 74 14.54 2.45 1.86
CA THR A 74 15.16 1.11 1.89
C THR A 74 15.22 0.46 0.51
N ARG A 75 14.38 0.90 -0.42
CA ARG A 75 14.25 0.34 -1.77
C ARG A 75 14.36 1.41 -2.85
N ARG A 76 14.92 1.07 -4.01
CA ARG A 76 14.87 1.90 -5.23
C ARG A 76 13.73 1.46 -6.13
N ARG A 77 13.15 2.41 -6.87
CA ARG A 77 12.13 2.11 -7.89
C ARG A 77 12.69 1.10 -8.91
N GLY A 78 11.90 0.06 -9.22
CA GLY A 78 12.30 -1.05 -10.11
C GLY A 78 13.18 -2.13 -9.46
N ASP A 79 13.31 -2.16 -8.13
CA ASP A 79 14.03 -3.25 -7.43
C ASP A 79 13.32 -4.61 -7.54
N TYR A 80 11.99 -4.67 -7.62
CA TYR A 80 11.25 -5.92 -7.81
C TYR A 80 11.54 -6.53 -9.18
N GLU A 81 11.40 -5.75 -10.24
CA GLU A 81 11.75 -6.13 -11.63
C GLU A 81 13.22 -6.60 -11.73
N ARG A 82 14.15 -5.91 -11.06
CA ARG A 82 15.58 -6.28 -11.03
C ARG A 82 15.88 -7.55 -10.24
N ARG A 83 15.07 -7.91 -9.26
CA ARG A 83 15.22 -9.14 -8.45
C ARG A 83 14.54 -10.35 -9.10
N GLY A 84 13.92 -10.18 -10.26
CA GLY A 84 13.18 -11.26 -10.95
C GLY A 84 11.90 -11.66 -10.22
N LEU A 85 11.43 -10.83 -9.29
CA LEU A 85 10.10 -10.92 -8.73
C LEU A 85 9.17 -10.24 -9.73
N VAL A 86 8.45 -11.06 -10.49
CA VAL A 86 7.46 -10.58 -11.46
C VAL A 86 6.19 -10.22 -10.67
N ASP A 87 5.72 -8.98 -10.85
CA ASP A 87 4.46 -8.46 -10.29
C ASP A 87 3.23 -9.27 -10.74
#